data_AF-A0A485KLG5-F1
#
_entry.id   AF-A0A485KLG5-F1
#
_cell.length_a   1.000
_cell.length_b   1.000
_cell.length_c   1.000
_cell.angle_alpha   90.00
_cell.angle_beta   90.00
_cell.angle_gamma   90.00
#
_symmetry.space_group_name_H-M   'P 1'
#
loop_
_entity.id
_entity.type
_entity.pdbx_description
1 polymer ?
#
loop_
_entity_poly.entity_id
_entity_poly.type
_entity_poly.pdbx_seq_one_letter_code
_entity_poly.pdbx_strand_id
1 'polypeptide(L)'
;MENSADDSKSTTASVAVPVLPHDACQMILPDYCIDMLVKIASLFSSIQSWKWRQLVVHGQTLRVLDRQQNVVATVQTPTCSLRALADHTFHLLDGTKIICTLYSPSPTVHTKLTAVLRASAATPYWVQPPRDVFQDLLDVASSIVETSEADRGLKPVVSVAATDVTAYLDNIAAIYDMVCAAPSQAALYDILCCEEGAYMANRATVCNFASLVRRFYSSKDDYATDACRSCPHCDASLASDIAFAVRVVGATDHTCPSCGHHLLLETFRLGAFRRATPAIHFTVQSETHKLALPRLPPDGTVASYRPALVHMCRAFHSKVGKSVPQSARVALVQQLLAYLEPLDLVRAMGHHLGFAAQICANLTYWRRPVVIHAALERYRQFCYLVNTTIVNPTVPTIDIALVRYVHQTVATPPMAFFHVPHHPDEVDAAYADTFLRWADAFDGHAYSSFPPSFAAWSRAKGQNAINQLHLKAKWDKLVRLPAKDSRFVGVDESYDAMIIHDVAAFGNTTQDRNDTVVPTPVLAVIGTPLLEDRVPAPRHLRGLVKGRASLLEWRAIVGVGAWLQQALVGTIDDGSQLGIHPIANNSNKQPAVGATSAYIYIM
;
A
#
# COMPACT_ATOMS: atom_id res chain seq x y z
N MET A 1 90.06 29.03 35.48
CA MET A 1 89.28 29.73 36.52
C MET A 1 87.84 29.30 36.36
N GLU A 2 87.36 28.67 37.43
CA GLU A 2 85.97 28.42 37.86
C GLU A 2 85.03 27.49 37.07
N ASN A 3 84.49 26.56 37.88
CA ASN A 3 83.50 25.53 37.66
C ASN A 3 82.08 26.12 37.52
N SER A 4 81.15 25.36 36.93
CA SER A 4 80.03 24.76 37.69
C SER A 4 79.16 23.89 36.78
N ALA A 5 78.89 22.68 37.27
CA ALA A 5 77.82 21.83 36.81
C ALA A 5 76.45 22.41 37.21
N ASP A 6 75.38 22.06 36.49
CA ASP A 6 74.10 21.80 37.14
C ASP A 6 73.25 20.79 36.38
N ASP A 7 72.61 19.94 37.17
CA ASP A 7 71.75 18.81 36.84
C ASP A 7 70.36 19.28 36.35
N SER A 8 69.69 18.43 35.56
CA SER A 8 68.41 17.79 35.96
C SER A 8 67.34 17.60 34.85
N LYS A 9 66.88 16.35 34.81
CA LYS A 9 65.49 15.86 34.66
C LYS A 9 64.80 15.88 33.28
N SER A 10 64.98 14.73 32.63
CA SER A 10 63.99 14.06 31.78
C SER A 10 62.60 14.03 32.44
N THR A 11 61.60 14.60 31.77
CA THR A 11 60.19 14.54 32.19
C THR A 11 59.48 13.53 31.31
N THR A 12 59.11 12.38 31.89
CA THR A 12 58.19 11.42 31.30
C THR A 12 56.78 12.03 31.28
N ALA A 13 56.22 12.19 30.08
CA ALA A 13 54.85 12.62 29.89
C ALA A 13 53.89 11.54 30.42
N SER A 14 53.41 11.72 31.64
CA SER A 14 52.27 11.00 32.20
C SER A 14 51.03 11.32 31.37
N VAL A 15 50.49 10.30 30.71
CA VAL A 15 49.17 10.37 30.06
C VAL A 15 48.14 10.59 31.16
N ALA A 16 47.71 11.83 31.32
CA ALA A 16 46.66 12.20 32.25
C ALA A 16 45.35 11.52 31.80
N VAL A 17 44.91 10.54 32.58
CA VAL A 17 43.54 10.01 32.50
C VAL A 17 42.62 11.15 32.97
N PRO A 18 41.68 11.64 32.13
CA PRO A 18 40.76 12.67 32.56
C PRO A 18 39.84 12.09 33.63
N VAL A 19 40.02 12.54 34.88
CA VAL A 19 39.09 12.28 35.97
C VAL A 19 37.89 13.21 35.75
N LEU A 20 36.76 12.62 35.37
CA LEU A 20 35.50 13.35 35.19
C LEU A 20 35.00 13.90 36.53
N PRO A 21 34.43 15.11 36.57
CA PRO A 21 33.93 15.74 37.79
C PRO A 21 32.75 14.95 38.40
N HIS A 22 32.59 15.04 39.72
CA HIS A 22 31.61 14.29 40.51
C HIS A 22 30.13 14.55 40.15
N ASP A 23 29.86 15.59 39.34
CA ASP A 23 28.53 15.96 38.85
C ASP A 23 28.30 15.55 37.38
N ALA A 24 29.09 14.62 36.84
CA ALA A 24 28.90 14.13 35.47
C ALA A 24 27.48 13.57 35.31
N CYS A 25 26.64 14.30 34.57
CA CYS A 25 25.37 13.82 34.03
C CYS A 25 25.55 12.36 33.60
N GLN A 26 24.62 11.47 33.97
CA GLN A 26 24.61 10.07 33.53
C GLN A 26 24.98 10.01 32.05
N MET A 27 26.23 9.66 31.75
CA MET A 27 26.70 9.61 30.38
C MET A 27 25.96 8.47 29.71
N ILE A 28 25.02 8.80 28.82
CA ILE A 28 24.26 7.82 28.07
C ILE A 28 25.26 7.11 27.15
N LEU A 29 25.50 5.83 27.43
CA LEU A 29 26.36 5.02 26.59
C LEU A 29 25.70 4.79 25.22
N PRO A 30 26.49 4.77 24.15
CA PRO A 30 26.01 4.46 22.80
C PRO A 30 25.37 3.06 22.74
N ASP A 31 24.40 2.89 21.84
CA ASP A 31 23.71 1.63 21.60
C ASP A 31 23.60 1.35 20.08
N TYR A 32 23.72 0.07 19.71
CA TYR A 32 23.54 -0.45 18.36
C TYR A 32 22.83 -1.81 18.43
N CYS A 33 21.73 -1.91 17.71
CA CYS A 33 20.78 -3.02 17.76
C CYS A 33 20.52 -3.56 16.35
N ILE A 34 21.08 -4.72 16.03
CA ILE A 34 20.93 -5.38 14.72
C ILE A 34 20.27 -6.76 14.89
N ASP A 35 19.44 -7.16 13.93
CA ASP A 35 18.93 -8.53 13.89
C ASP A 35 19.74 -9.43 12.97
N MET A 36 20.03 -10.64 13.42
CA MET A 36 20.72 -11.64 12.61
C MET A 36 20.18 -13.05 12.89
N LEU A 37 20.37 -13.95 11.92
CA LEU A 37 20.21 -15.38 12.16
C LEU A 37 21.40 -15.87 12.98
N VAL A 38 21.11 -16.47 14.14
CA VAL A 38 22.11 -16.94 15.10
C VAL A 38 21.85 -18.41 15.43
N LYS A 39 22.94 -19.17 15.46
CA LYS A 39 22.98 -20.56 15.91
C LYS A 39 23.83 -20.62 17.18
N ILE A 40 23.21 -20.99 18.29
CA ILE A 40 23.87 -21.15 19.60
C ILE A 40 23.94 -22.64 19.91
N ALA A 41 25.12 -23.12 20.31
CA ALA A 41 25.26 -24.48 20.81
C ALA A 41 24.55 -24.60 22.16
N SER A 42 23.47 -25.36 22.23
CA SER A 42 22.76 -25.65 23.48
C SER A 42 23.30 -26.93 24.10
N LEU A 43 23.57 -26.90 25.41
CA LEU A 43 23.96 -28.09 26.19
C LEU A 43 22.80 -29.11 26.33
N PHE A 44 21.56 -28.69 26.10
CA PHE A 44 20.35 -29.49 26.36
C PHE A 44 19.54 -29.85 25.10
N SER A 45 20.03 -29.47 23.91
CA SER A 45 19.35 -29.72 22.63
C SER A 45 20.37 -30.12 21.57
N SER A 46 20.26 -31.36 21.09
CA SER A 46 21.07 -31.89 19.97
C SER A 46 20.73 -31.22 18.62
N ILE A 47 19.61 -30.50 18.53
CA ILE A 47 19.20 -29.79 17.31
C ILE A 47 19.64 -28.33 17.44
N GLN A 48 20.70 -27.97 16.72
CA GLN A 48 21.09 -26.57 16.55
C GLN A 48 20.35 -25.99 15.35
N SER A 49 19.34 -25.14 15.58
CA SER A 49 18.61 -24.44 14.52
C SER A 49 18.97 -22.95 14.46
N TRP A 50 18.93 -22.40 13.24
CA TRP A 50 19.03 -20.96 13.02
C TRP A 50 17.79 -20.26 13.58
N LYS A 51 18.01 -19.21 14.37
CA LYS A 51 16.92 -18.39 14.92
C LYS A 51 17.28 -16.92 14.76
N TRP A 52 16.31 -16.10 14.41
CA TRP A 52 16.46 -14.65 14.49
C TRP A 52 16.69 -14.23 15.94
N ARG A 53 17.75 -13.47 16.16
CA ARG A 53 18.17 -12.90 17.44
C ARG A 53 18.60 -11.47 17.23
N GLN A 54 18.46 -10.68 18.28
CA GLN A 54 18.95 -9.30 18.30
C GLN A 54 20.36 -9.30 18.90
N LEU A 55 21.31 -8.66 18.23
CA LEU A 55 22.63 -8.35 18.76
C LEU A 55 22.62 -6.89 19.19
N VAL A 56 22.89 -6.65 20.48
CA VAL A 56 22.86 -5.33 21.11
C VAL A 56 24.26 -5.00 21.63
N VAL A 57 24.88 -3.97 21.09
CA VAL A 57 26.17 -3.44 21.56
C VAL A 57 25.90 -2.20 22.38
N HIS A 58 26.18 -2.26 23.68
CA HIS A 58 26.01 -1.14 24.60
C HIS A 58 27.30 -0.91 25.40
N GLY A 59 27.88 0.28 25.29
CA GLY A 59 29.21 0.53 25.84
C GLY A 59 30.23 -0.44 25.25
N GLN A 60 30.93 -1.22 26.09
CA GLN A 60 31.86 -2.26 25.63
C GLN A 60 31.29 -3.69 25.72
N THR A 61 29.98 -3.86 25.80
CA THR A 61 29.35 -5.17 25.95
C THR A 61 28.44 -5.47 24.76
N LEU A 62 28.61 -6.65 24.16
CA LEU A 62 27.67 -7.22 23.20
C LEU A 62 26.78 -8.26 23.88
N ARG A 63 25.46 -8.10 23.73
CA ARG A 63 24.44 -9.05 24.19
C ARG A 63 23.72 -9.64 22.99
N VAL A 64 23.48 -10.94 23.02
CA VAL A 64 22.58 -11.63 22.10
C VAL A 64 21.28 -11.85 22.84
N LEU A 65 20.17 -11.35 22.30
CA LEU A 65 18.85 -11.43 22.89
C LEU A 65 17.95 -12.35 22.08
N ASP A 66 17.11 -13.12 22.78
CA ASP A 66 15.98 -13.80 22.16
C ASP A 66 14.83 -12.84 21.84
N ARG A 67 13.76 -13.37 21.25
CA ARG A 67 12.60 -12.58 20.87
C ARG A 67 11.84 -12.00 22.08
N GLN A 68 11.93 -12.68 23.22
CA GLN A 68 11.37 -12.24 24.49
C GLN A 68 12.29 -11.25 25.22
N GLN A 69 13.35 -10.77 24.54
CA GLN A 69 14.35 -9.86 25.09
C GLN A 69 15.18 -10.46 26.24
N ASN A 70 15.16 -11.78 26.40
CA ASN A 70 16.05 -12.46 27.35
C ASN A 70 17.47 -12.55 26.77
N VAL A 71 18.46 -12.38 27.63
CA VAL A 71 19.86 -12.52 27.25
C VAL A 71 20.20 -13.99 27.08
N VAL A 72 20.59 -14.38 25.87
CA VAL A 72 21.06 -15.74 25.56
C VAL A 72 22.59 -15.84 25.54
N ALA A 73 23.29 -14.74 25.30
CA ALA A 73 24.74 -14.66 25.44
C ALA A 73 25.19 -13.22 25.72
N THR A 74 26.31 -13.07 26.41
CA THR A 74 26.98 -11.80 26.68
C THR A 74 28.46 -11.95 26.43
N VAL A 75 29.06 -10.96 25.75
CA VAL A 75 30.48 -10.92 25.39
C VAL A 75 31.02 -9.53 25.63
N GLN A 76 32.26 -9.40 26.09
CA GLN A 76 32.93 -8.10 26.14
C GLN A 76 33.54 -7.80 24.76
N THR A 77 33.21 -6.65 24.20
CA THR A 77 33.69 -6.24 22.88
C THR A 77 35.21 -6.14 22.75
N PRO A 78 36.02 -5.78 23.79
CA PRO A 78 37.48 -5.77 23.67
C PRO A 78 38.09 -7.15 23.42
N THR A 79 37.41 -8.21 23.86
CA THR A 79 37.81 -9.61 23.62
C THR A 79 37.01 -10.25 22.48
N CYS A 80 36.07 -9.52 21.89
CA CYS A 80 35.18 -10.02 20.86
C CYS A 80 35.85 -10.01 19.49
N SER A 81 35.71 -11.10 18.73
CA SER A 81 36.10 -11.12 17.32
C SER A 81 35.14 -11.92 16.46
N LEU A 82 35.09 -11.58 15.17
CA LEU A 82 34.36 -12.31 14.16
C LEU A 82 35.34 -13.11 13.31
N ARG A 83 35.17 -14.43 13.26
CA ARG A 83 35.95 -15.31 12.39
C ARG A 83 35.08 -15.82 11.26
N ALA A 84 35.43 -15.46 10.02
CA ALA A 84 34.74 -15.94 8.83
C ALA A 84 34.81 -17.47 8.69
N LEU A 85 33.73 -18.04 8.18
CA LEU A 85 33.59 -19.44 7.77
C LEU A 85 33.13 -19.49 6.30
N ALA A 86 32.60 -20.63 5.86
CA ALA A 86 31.94 -20.76 4.56
C ALA A 86 30.51 -20.19 4.56
N ASP A 87 29.94 -20.02 3.37
CA ASP A 87 28.51 -19.74 3.16
C ASP A 87 27.95 -18.55 3.95
N HIS A 88 28.70 -17.45 4.00
CA HIS A 88 28.31 -16.22 4.70
C HIS A 88 28.08 -16.39 6.21
N THR A 89 28.68 -17.41 6.82
CA THR A 89 28.64 -17.64 8.27
C THR A 89 29.90 -17.17 8.98
N PHE A 90 29.74 -16.76 10.24
CA PHE A 90 30.82 -16.21 11.06
C PHE A 90 30.72 -16.76 12.49
N HIS A 91 31.84 -17.17 13.08
CA HIS A 91 31.88 -17.41 14.53
C HIS A 91 32.05 -16.08 15.26
N LEU A 92 31.18 -15.84 16.25
CA LEU A 92 31.37 -14.83 17.27
C LEU A 92 32.21 -15.46 18.40
N LEU A 93 33.39 -14.89 18.64
CA LEU A 93 34.35 -15.38 19.61
C LEU A 93 34.46 -14.40 20.79
N ASP A 94 34.69 -14.95 21.98
CA ASP A 94 35.21 -14.24 23.16
C ASP A 94 36.62 -14.78 23.44
N GLY A 95 37.64 -14.04 23.02
CA GLY A 95 39.00 -14.54 22.88
C GLY A 95 39.04 -15.71 21.89
N THR A 96 39.26 -16.93 22.40
CA THR A 96 39.28 -18.17 21.60
C THR A 96 38.00 -18.99 21.70
N LYS A 97 37.08 -18.62 22.61
CA LYS A 97 35.85 -19.37 22.88
C LYS A 97 34.77 -19.01 21.87
N ILE A 98 34.20 -20.00 21.19
CA ILE A 98 33.03 -19.81 20.33
C ILE A 98 31.79 -19.58 21.19
N ILE A 99 31.15 -18.43 21.01
CA ILE A 99 29.92 -18.05 21.70
C ILE A 99 28.71 -18.46 20.88
N CYS A 100 28.69 -18.08 19.60
CA CYS A 100 27.66 -18.48 18.66
C CYS A 100 28.16 -18.39 17.21
N THR A 101 27.35 -18.91 16.28
CA THR A 101 27.53 -18.72 14.83
C THR A 101 26.49 -17.73 14.33
N LEU A 102 26.92 -16.74 13.56
CA LEU A 102 26.09 -15.75 12.90
C LEU A 102 25.98 -16.10 11.41
N TYR A 103 24.83 -15.82 10.80
CA TYR A 103 24.65 -15.83 9.35
C TYR A 103 24.40 -14.40 8.88
N SER A 104 25.26 -13.91 7.98
CA SER A 104 25.27 -12.54 7.47
C SER A 104 25.53 -12.53 5.96
N PRO A 105 24.51 -12.83 5.14
CA PRO A 105 24.66 -12.89 3.69
C PRO A 105 24.97 -11.53 3.06
N SER A 106 24.57 -10.44 3.72
CA SER A 106 24.86 -9.07 3.29
C SER A 106 26.24 -8.60 3.77
N PRO A 107 27.19 -8.31 2.85
CA PRO A 107 28.43 -7.60 3.17
C PRO A 107 28.19 -6.24 3.83
N THR A 108 27.14 -5.52 3.43
CA THR A 108 26.77 -4.23 4.03
C THR A 108 26.49 -4.40 5.52
N VAL A 109 25.59 -5.32 5.90
CA VAL A 109 25.25 -5.64 7.29
C VAL A 109 26.49 -6.12 8.07
N HIS A 110 27.29 -7.00 7.48
CA HIS A 110 28.51 -7.53 8.11
C HIS A 110 29.54 -6.44 8.41
N THR A 111 29.76 -5.53 7.45
CA THR A 111 30.70 -4.41 7.58
C THR A 111 30.26 -3.46 8.68
N LYS A 112 28.96 -3.15 8.76
CA LYS A 112 28.38 -2.32 9.83
C LYS A 112 28.64 -2.92 11.21
N LEU A 113 28.30 -4.20 11.41
CA LEU A 113 28.53 -4.89 12.68
C LEU A 113 30.02 -4.88 13.05
N THR A 114 30.90 -5.20 12.10
CA THR A 114 32.34 -5.25 12.33
C THR A 114 32.91 -3.89 12.73
N ALA A 115 32.45 -2.81 12.08
CA ALA A 115 32.86 -1.44 12.41
C ALA A 115 32.42 -1.05 13.83
N VAL A 116 31.19 -1.37 14.22
CA VAL A 116 30.67 -1.10 15.58
C VAL A 116 31.44 -1.90 16.62
N LEU A 117 31.69 -3.18 16.40
CA LEU A 117 32.46 -4.02 17.33
C LEU A 117 33.88 -3.48 17.52
N ARG A 118 34.53 -3.02 16.44
CA ARG A 118 35.86 -2.40 16.54
C ARG A 118 35.85 -1.10 17.32
N ALA A 119 34.86 -0.23 17.07
CA ALA A 119 34.73 1.04 17.79
C ALA A 119 34.44 0.81 19.29
N SER A 120 33.53 -0.12 19.59
CA SER A 120 33.16 -0.52 20.95
C SER A 120 34.32 -1.17 21.71
N ALA A 121 35.12 -2.00 21.04
CA ALA A 121 36.34 -2.57 21.62
C ALA A 121 37.36 -1.51 22.06
N ALA A 122 37.44 -0.39 21.33
CA ALA A 122 38.41 0.67 21.61
C ALA A 122 38.02 1.57 22.79
N THR A 123 36.71 1.85 22.97
CA THR A 123 36.23 2.74 24.04
C THR A 123 34.77 2.47 24.39
N PRO A 124 34.34 2.57 25.67
CA PRO A 124 32.93 2.52 26.06
C PRO A 124 32.09 3.65 25.48
N TYR A 125 32.71 4.78 25.11
CA TYR A 125 32.03 5.99 24.63
C TYR A 125 32.11 6.13 23.11
N TRP A 126 32.11 5.00 22.40
CA TRP A 126 32.16 5.00 20.96
C TRP A 126 30.95 5.75 20.37
N VAL A 127 31.10 6.24 19.15
CA VAL A 127 29.99 6.82 18.39
C VAL A 127 29.97 6.14 17.04
N GLN A 128 28.76 5.90 16.52
CA GLN A 128 28.67 5.48 15.13
C GLN A 128 29.27 6.59 14.25
N PRO A 129 29.98 6.24 13.17
CA PRO A 129 30.38 7.23 12.18
C PRO A 129 29.15 8.04 11.75
N PRO A 130 29.26 9.37 11.60
CA PRO A 130 28.14 10.18 11.09
C PRO A 130 27.64 9.58 9.77
N ARG A 131 26.32 9.37 9.67
CA ARG A 131 25.68 8.86 8.47
C ARG A 131 24.61 9.80 8.00
N ASP A 132 24.58 9.97 6.69
CA ASP A 132 23.46 10.59 6.01
C ASP A 132 22.32 9.57 5.94
N VAL A 133 21.10 10.03 6.22
CA VAL A 133 19.85 9.26 6.06
C VAL A 133 19.79 8.63 4.67
N PHE A 134 20.23 9.35 3.64
CA PHE A 134 20.24 8.81 2.28
C PHE A 134 21.11 7.56 2.17
N GLN A 135 22.28 7.53 2.82
CA GLN A 135 23.14 6.35 2.83
C GLN A 135 22.48 5.20 3.58
N ASP A 136 21.81 5.46 4.70
CA ASP A 136 21.10 4.41 5.42
C ASP A 136 19.95 3.80 4.59
N LEU A 137 19.24 4.61 3.79
CA LEU A 137 18.26 4.14 2.82
C LEU A 137 18.88 3.23 1.75
N LEU A 138 20.06 3.59 1.24
CA LEU A 138 20.79 2.77 0.27
C LEU A 138 21.33 1.48 0.86
N ASP A 139 21.72 1.50 2.13
CA ASP A 139 22.21 0.31 2.82
C ASP A 139 21.09 -0.71 3.03
N VAL A 140 19.85 -0.26 3.27
CA VAL A 140 18.67 -1.14 3.29
C VAL A 140 18.51 -1.82 1.93
N ALA A 141 18.50 -1.05 0.83
CA ALA A 141 18.40 -1.60 -0.52
C ALA A 141 19.55 -2.58 -0.84
N SER A 142 20.78 -2.22 -0.48
CA SER A 142 21.97 -3.06 -0.69
C SER A 142 21.84 -4.38 0.08
N SER A 143 21.42 -4.33 1.35
CA SER A 143 21.24 -5.54 2.15
C SER A 143 20.20 -6.51 1.56
N ILE A 144 19.13 -6.00 0.94
CA ILE A 144 18.11 -6.81 0.28
C ILE A 144 18.70 -7.52 -0.94
N VAL A 145 19.40 -6.78 -1.80
CA VAL A 145 20.02 -7.32 -3.02
C VAL A 145 21.08 -8.36 -2.66
N GLU A 146 22.02 -8.01 -1.78
CA GLU A 146 23.10 -8.90 -1.35
C GLU A 146 22.57 -10.18 -0.69
N THR A 147 21.54 -10.07 0.15
CA THR A 147 20.89 -11.24 0.77
C THR A 147 20.22 -12.12 -0.29
N SER A 148 19.55 -11.49 -1.26
CA SER A 148 18.90 -12.21 -2.36
C SER A 148 19.92 -12.97 -3.23
N GLU A 149 21.08 -12.39 -3.51
CA GLU A 149 22.13 -13.05 -4.30
C GLU A 149 22.76 -14.24 -3.58
N ALA A 150 22.86 -14.17 -2.25
CA ALA A 150 23.32 -15.29 -1.42
C ALA A 150 22.28 -16.44 -1.37
N ASP A 151 21.00 -16.10 -1.32
CA ASP A 151 19.89 -17.07 -1.33
C ASP A 151 19.60 -17.56 -2.74
N ARG A 152 20.33 -18.60 -3.19
CA ARG A 152 20.15 -19.29 -4.49
C ARG A 152 18.87 -20.13 -4.59
N GLY A 153 17.83 -19.84 -3.82
CA GLY A 153 16.54 -20.50 -3.93
C GLY A 153 15.91 -20.26 -5.31
N LEU A 154 15.10 -21.21 -5.79
CA LEU A 154 14.29 -21.06 -7.01
C LEU A 154 13.28 -19.92 -6.81
N LYS A 155 13.67 -18.71 -7.17
CA LYS A 155 12.80 -17.53 -7.17
C LYS A 155 11.94 -17.54 -8.43
N PRO A 156 10.65 -17.15 -8.35
CA PRO A 156 9.84 -17.00 -9.54
C PRO A 156 10.52 -16.04 -10.52
N VAL A 157 10.69 -16.48 -11.77
CA VAL A 157 11.17 -15.60 -12.83
C VAL A 157 10.08 -14.58 -13.12
N VAL A 158 10.35 -13.33 -12.75
CA VAL A 158 9.53 -12.18 -13.14
C VAL A 158 10.13 -11.59 -14.41
N SER A 159 9.30 -11.34 -15.42
CA SER A 159 9.69 -10.83 -16.73
C SER A 159 10.16 -9.37 -16.74
N VAL A 160 9.95 -8.63 -15.65
CA VAL A 160 10.32 -7.22 -15.52
C VAL A 160 11.83 -7.05 -15.29
N ALA A 161 12.46 -6.24 -16.13
CA ALA A 161 13.86 -5.84 -16.00
C ALA A 161 14.01 -4.48 -15.30
N ALA A 162 15.21 -4.21 -14.78
CA ALA A 162 15.54 -2.92 -14.16
C ALA A 162 15.45 -1.74 -15.15
N THR A 163 15.72 -2.01 -16.43
CA THR A 163 15.57 -1.05 -17.53
C THR A 163 14.11 -0.64 -17.73
N ASP A 164 13.16 -1.56 -17.55
CA ASP A 164 11.73 -1.26 -17.66
C ASP A 164 11.28 -0.33 -16.53
N VAL A 165 11.78 -0.59 -15.30
CA VAL A 165 11.50 0.26 -14.14
C VAL A 165 12.09 1.66 -14.34
N THR A 166 13.31 1.76 -14.87
CA THR A 166 13.96 3.04 -15.17
C THR A 166 13.16 3.84 -16.20
N ALA A 167 12.79 3.21 -17.32
CA ALA A 167 12.00 3.84 -18.37
C ALA A 167 10.63 4.32 -17.85
N TYR A 168 10.00 3.53 -16.98
CA TYR A 168 8.76 3.92 -16.33
C TYR A 168 8.95 5.13 -15.40
N LEU A 169 9.99 5.14 -14.56
CA LEU A 169 10.31 6.27 -13.67
C LEU A 169 10.53 7.57 -14.46
N ASP A 170 11.23 7.51 -15.60
CA ASP A 170 11.43 8.67 -16.46
C ASP A 170 10.12 9.17 -17.07
N ASN A 171 9.24 8.25 -17.47
CA ASN A 171 7.93 8.60 -18.02
C ASN A 171 7.01 9.26 -16.97
N ILE A 172 6.91 8.68 -15.77
CA ILE A 172 6.09 9.28 -14.71
C ILE A 172 6.67 10.58 -14.18
N ALA A 173 7.99 10.78 -14.22
CA ALA A 173 8.62 12.05 -13.86
C ALA A 173 8.21 13.16 -14.82
N ALA A 174 8.25 12.91 -16.14
CA ALA A 174 7.81 13.89 -17.14
C ALA A 174 6.31 14.24 -16.99
N ILE A 175 5.47 13.24 -16.71
CA ILE A 175 4.04 13.45 -16.42
C ILE A 175 3.87 14.27 -15.14
N TYR A 176 4.63 13.95 -14.10
CA TYR A 176 4.55 14.65 -12.82
C TYR A 176 4.99 16.11 -12.92
N ASP A 177 6.06 16.41 -13.68
CA ASP A 177 6.52 17.77 -13.94
C ASP A 177 5.44 18.60 -14.66
N MET A 178 4.78 18.01 -15.64
CA MET A 178 3.64 18.63 -16.34
C MET A 178 2.49 18.95 -15.38
N VAL A 179 2.19 18.04 -14.46
CA VAL A 179 1.15 18.25 -13.44
C VAL A 179 1.56 19.34 -12.44
N CYS A 180 2.82 19.38 -12.02
CA CYS A 180 3.34 20.42 -11.15
C CYS A 180 3.30 21.81 -11.80
N ALA A 181 3.40 21.88 -13.14
CA ALA A 181 3.25 23.11 -13.89
C ALA A 181 1.79 23.58 -14.06
N ALA A 182 0.79 22.77 -13.70
CA ALA A 182 -0.61 23.16 -13.82
C ALA A 182 -0.97 24.25 -12.78
N PRO A 183 -1.48 25.42 -13.21
CA PRO A 183 -1.73 26.56 -12.30
C PRO A 183 -2.94 26.36 -11.39
N SER A 184 -3.82 25.40 -11.69
CA SER A 184 -5.05 25.15 -10.93
C SER A 184 -5.56 23.72 -11.15
N GLN A 185 -6.49 23.27 -10.30
CA GLN A 185 -7.19 22.00 -10.48
C GLN A 185 -7.99 21.95 -11.79
N ALA A 186 -8.57 23.09 -12.20
CA ALA A 186 -9.26 23.21 -13.48
C ALA A 186 -8.32 22.98 -14.67
N ALA A 187 -7.12 23.59 -14.64
CA ALA A 187 -6.12 23.39 -15.69
C ALA A 187 -5.64 21.93 -15.74
N LEU A 188 -5.41 21.30 -14.58
CA LEU A 188 -5.09 19.88 -14.51
C LEU A 188 -6.21 19.00 -15.09
N TYR A 189 -7.47 19.32 -14.77
CA TYR A 189 -8.61 18.61 -15.34
C TYR A 189 -8.64 18.69 -16.86
N ASP A 190 -8.45 19.89 -17.41
CA ASP A 190 -8.44 20.11 -18.85
C ASP A 190 -7.28 19.34 -19.52
N ILE A 191 -6.09 19.31 -18.91
CA ILE A 191 -4.95 18.49 -19.36
C ILE A 191 -5.34 17.01 -19.41
N LEU A 192 -5.91 16.46 -18.33
CA LEU A 192 -6.31 15.05 -18.29
C LEU A 192 -7.38 14.72 -19.34
N CYS A 193 -8.36 15.61 -19.54
CA CYS A 193 -9.35 15.44 -20.60
C CYS A 193 -8.72 15.50 -22.01
N CYS A 194 -7.71 16.35 -22.23
CA CYS A 194 -6.99 16.41 -23.51
C CYS A 194 -6.21 15.12 -23.77
N GLU A 195 -5.54 14.57 -22.75
CA GLU A 195 -4.83 13.29 -22.82
C GLU A 195 -5.79 12.13 -23.18
N GLU A 196 -6.96 12.06 -22.51
CA GLU A 196 -8.02 11.10 -22.83
C GLU A 196 -8.52 11.29 -24.27
N GLY A 197 -8.83 12.53 -24.67
CA GLY A 197 -9.34 12.86 -26.01
C GLY A 197 -8.36 12.47 -27.12
N ALA A 198 -7.07 12.79 -26.96
CA ALA A 198 -6.03 12.43 -27.93
C ALA A 198 -5.88 10.91 -28.05
N TYR A 199 -5.89 10.18 -26.93
CA TYR A 199 -5.82 8.73 -26.93
C TYR A 199 -7.07 8.09 -27.58
N MET A 200 -8.26 8.60 -27.25
CA MET A 200 -9.52 8.11 -27.83
C MET A 200 -9.60 8.36 -29.35
N ALA A 201 -9.03 9.46 -29.84
CA ALA A 201 -8.99 9.76 -31.28
C ALA A 201 -8.09 8.81 -32.08
N ASN A 202 -6.99 8.31 -31.50
CA ASN A 202 -6.08 7.39 -32.18
C ASN A 202 -5.36 6.43 -31.21
N ARG A 203 -6.10 5.41 -30.76
CA ARG A 203 -5.62 4.43 -29.76
C ARG A 203 -4.41 3.60 -30.23
N ALA A 204 -4.23 3.43 -31.54
CA ALA A 204 -3.21 2.56 -32.11
C ALA A 204 -1.81 3.19 -32.09
N THR A 205 -1.71 4.52 -32.10
CA THR A 205 -0.43 5.22 -32.27
C THR A 205 -0.11 6.19 -31.14
N VAL A 206 -1.12 6.70 -30.42
CA VAL A 206 -0.92 7.63 -29.32
C VAL A 206 -0.38 6.89 -28.09
N CYS A 207 0.84 7.25 -27.70
CA CYS A 207 1.54 6.74 -26.51
C CYS A 207 1.69 7.83 -25.45
N ASN A 208 0.56 8.38 -25.00
CA ASN A 208 0.50 9.45 -24.02
C ASN A 208 0.11 8.92 -22.62
N PHE A 209 -0.20 9.80 -21.65
CA PHE A 209 -0.48 9.38 -20.28
C PHE A 209 -1.71 8.46 -20.18
N ALA A 210 -2.75 8.78 -20.95
CA ALA A 210 -3.96 7.96 -21.05
C ALA A 210 -3.64 6.55 -21.58
N SER A 211 -2.77 6.43 -22.58
CA SER A 211 -2.29 5.14 -23.10
C SER A 211 -1.54 4.33 -22.03
N LEU A 212 -0.64 4.97 -21.26
CA LEU A 212 0.08 4.33 -20.16
C LEU A 212 -0.90 3.77 -19.12
N VAL A 213 -1.83 4.60 -18.64
CA VAL A 213 -2.79 4.19 -17.60
C VAL A 213 -3.73 3.10 -18.10
N ARG A 214 -4.15 3.16 -19.36
CA ARG A 214 -4.99 2.11 -19.96
C ARG A 214 -4.36 0.71 -19.84
N ARG A 215 -3.03 0.59 -19.96
CA ARG A 215 -2.32 -0.70 -19.85
C ARG A 215 -2.50 -1.34 -18.47
N PHE A 216 -2.68 -0.55 -17.41
CA PHE A 216 -2.94 -1.06 -16.06
C PHE A 216 -4.31 -1.74 -15.92
N TYR A 217 -5.24 -1.44 -16.83
CA TYR A 217 -6.63 -1.92 -16.82
C TYR A 217 -6.96 -2.80 -18.02
N SER A 218 -5.96 -3.45 -18.61
CA SER A 218 -5.99 -4.28 -19.83
C SER A 218 -7.29 -5.04 -20.12
N SER A 219 -7.99 -5.57 -19.11
CA SER A 219 -9.26 -6.29 -19.23
C SER A 219 -10.52 -5.45 -19.53
N LYS A 220 -10.43 -4.11 -19.62
CA LYS A 220 -11.58 -3.22 -19.86
C LYS A 220 -11.46 -2.45 -21.18
N ASP A 221 -12.27 -2.80 -22.18
CA ASP A 221 -12.33 -2.10 -23.47
C ASP A 221 -13.43 -1.03 -23.57
N ASP A 222 -14.32 -0.97 -22.58
CA ASP A 222 -15.37 0.04 -22.49
C ASP A 222 -14.92 1.24 -21.67
N TYR A 223 -15.14 2.44 -22.23
CA TYR A 223 -14.72 3.70 -21.65
C TYR A 223 -15.89 4.63 -21.43
N ALA A 224 -15.83 5.27 -20.28
CA ALA A 224 -16.57 6.47 -20.00
C ALA A 224 -16.09 7.66 -20.84
N THR A 225 -17.00 8.50 -21.31
CA THR A 225 -16.67 9.75 -22.01
C THR A 225 -17.31 10.99 -21.38
N ASP A 226 -17.92 10.85 -20.20
CA ASP A 226 -18.62 11.95 -19.54
C ASP A 226 -17.63 13.01 -19.03
N ALA A 227 -17.62 14.18 -19.66
CA ALA A 227 -16.76 15.29 -19.26
C ALA A 227 -17.21 16.00 -17.96
N CYS A 228 -18.29 15.56 -17.31
CA CYS A 228 -18.85 16.16 -16.09
C CYS A 228 -19.06 17.69 -16.13
N ARG A 229 -19.27 18.27 -17.33
CA ARG A 229 -19.39 19.73 -17.54
C ARG A 229 -20.80 20.29 -17.44
N SER A 230 -21.81 19.44 -17.32
CA SER A 230 -23.22 19.86 -17.27
C SER A 230 -23.98 19.04 -16.24
N CYS A 231 -24.80 19.71 -15.42
CA CYS A 231 -25.57 19.06 -14.39
C CYS A 231 -26.56 18.03 -14.99
N PRO A 232 -26.54 16.76 -14.56
CA PRO A 232 -27.49 15.75 -15.04
C PRO A 232 -28.97 16.02 -14.73
N HIS A 233 -29.24 16.93 -13.78
CA HIS A 233 -30.61 17.26 -13.34
C HIS A 233 -31.24 18.43 -14.10
N CYS A 234 -30.47 19.48 -14.37
CA CYS A 234 -30.97 20.73 -14.93
C CYS A 234 -30.18 21.24 -16.15
N ASP A 235 -29.19 20.48 -16.62
CA ASP A 235 -28.30 20.81 -17.75
C ASP A 235 -27.49 22.11 -17.59
N ALA A 236 -27.52 22.74 -16.42
CA ALA A 236 -26.70 23.91 -16.12
C ALA A 236 -25.20 23.58 -16.27
N SER A 237 -24.46 24.51 -16.89
CA SER A 237 -23.01 24.39 -17.02
C SER A 237 -22.34 24.34 -15.65
N LEU A 238 -21.39 23.43 -15.48
CA LEU A 238 -20.58 23.29 -14.29
C LEU A 238 -19.17 23.82 -14.57
N ALA A 239 -18.57 24.44 -13.55
CA ALA A 239 -17.19 24.87 -13.63
C ALA A 239 -16.23 23.66 -13.55
N SER A 240 -15.05 23.79 -14.17
CA SER A 240 -14.07 22.69 -14.28
C SER A 240 -13.53 22.20 -12.94
N ASP A 241 -13.53 23.05 -11.91
CA ASP A 241 -13.18 22.71 -10.53
C ASP A 241 -14.19 21.73 -9.90
N ILE A 242 -15.49 21.95 -10.10
CA ILE A 242 -16.54 21.00 -9.70
C ILE A 242 -16.39 19.69 -10.47
N ALA A 243 -16.16 19.76 -11.79
CA ALA A 243 -15.94 18.57 -12.62
C ALA A 243 -14.71 17.77 -12.15
N PHE A 244 -13.62 18.46 -11.80
CA PHE A 244 -12.42 17.84 -11.24
C PHE A 244 -12.70 17.16 -9.90
N ALA A 245 -13.35 17.88 -8.97
CA ALA A 245 -13.66 17.35 -7.65
C ALA A 245 -14.54 16.09 -7.73
N VAL A 246 -15.57 16.09 -8.58
CA VAL A 246 -16.47 14.94 -8.70
C VAL A 246 -15.82 13.80 -9.49
N ARG A 247 -15.27 14.07 -10.68
CA ARG A 247 -14.78 13.02 -11.59
C ARG A 247 -13.43 12.46 -11.13
N VAL A 248 -12.48 13.32 -10.77
CA VAL A 248 -11.09 12.93 -10.48
C VAL A 248 -10.91 12.62 -8.99
N VAL A 249 -11.35 13.52 -8.10
CA VAL A 249 -11.19 13.33 -6.65
C VAL A 249 -12.20 12.34 -6.08
N GLY A 250 -13.41 12.27 -6.64
CA GLY A 250 -14.51 11.48 -6.08
C GLY A 250 -15.20 12.16 -4.89
N ALA A 251 -15.20 13.48 -4.85
CA ALA A 251 -15.85 14.22 -3.78
C ALA A 251 -17.37 13.98 -3.81
N THR A 252 -17.96 13.74 -2.62
CA THR A 252 -19.37 13.34 -2.46
C THR A 252 -20.27 14.43 -1.89
N ASP A 253 -19.67 15.55 -1.47
CA ASP A 253 -20.30 16.69 -0.81
C ASP A 253 -20.66 17.83 -1.76
N HIS A 254 -20.37 17.70 -3.05
CA HIS A 254 -20.67 18.73 -4.04
C HIS A 254 -22.15 18.70 -4.48
N THR A 255 -22.71 19.90 -4.67
CA THR A 255 -24.07 20.11 -5.20
C THR A 255 -24.05 21.04 -6.39
N CYS A 256 -25.06 20.93 -7.25
CA CYS A 256 -25.22 21.82 -8.41
C CYS A 256 -25.61 23.22 -7.94
N PRO A 257 -24.87 24.28 -8.31
CA PRO A 257 -25.19 25.65 -7.91
C PRO A 257 -26.57 26.14 -8.37
N SER A 258 -27.09 25.57 -9.46
CA SER A 258 -28.36 26.00 -10.05
C SER A 258 -29.59 25.27 -9.49
N CYS A 259 -29.48 23.98 -9.17
CA CYS A 259 -30.63 23.18 -8.73
C CYS A 259 -30.48 22.56 -7.33
N GLY A 260 -29.33 22.70 -6.67
CA GLY A 260 -29.07 22.19 -5.32
C GLY A 260 -28.91 20.67 -5.20
N HIS A 261 -29.12 19.91 -6.28
CA HIS A 261 -28.97 18.45 -6.27
C HIS A 261 -27.50 18.01 -6.15
N HIS A 262 -27.26 16.86 -5.55
CA HIS A 262 -25.91 16.30 -5.39
C HIS A 262 -25.28 15.94 -6.74
N LEU A 263 -23.97 16.13 -6.82
CA LEU A 263 -23.16 15.79 -7.98
C LEU A 263 -22.16 14.70 -7.58
N LEU A 264 -22.48 13.46 -7.94
CA LEU A 264 -21.58 12.31 -7.80
C LEU A 264 -21.20 11.81 -9.19
N LEU A 265 -20.09 11.08 -9.31
CA LEU A 265 -19.75 10.42 -10.57
C LEU A 265 -20.89 9.50 -11.04
N GLU A 266 -21.53 8.78 -10.11
CA GLU A 266 -22.73 7.98 -10.36
C GLU A 266 -23.87 8.81 -10.97
N THR A 267 -24.07 10.03 -10.49
CA THR A 267 -25.12 10.93 -11.00
C THR A 267 -24.91 11.25 -12.48
N PHE A 268 -23.67 11.48 -12.89
CA PHE A 268 -23.34 11.70 -14.30
C PHE A 268 -23.59 10.44 -15.14
N ARG A 269 -23.22 9.25 -14.64
CA ARG A 269 -23.53 7.97 -15.31
C ARG A 269 -25.02 7.74 -15.49
N LEU A 270 -25.79 7.93 -14.43
CA LEU A 270 -27.25 7.81 -14.46
C LEU A 270 -27.87 8.83 -15.41
N GLY A 271 -27.33 10.06 -15.45
CA GLY A 271 -27.73 11.08 -16.41
C GLY A 271 -27.49 10.69 -17.86
N ALA A 272 -26.28 10.20 -18.16
CA ALA A 272 -25.92 9.71 -19.48
C ALA A 272 -26.83 8.55 -19.92
N PHE A 273 -27.02 7.57 -19.04
CA PHE A 273 -27.94 6.46 -19.23
C PHE A 273 -29.37 6.96 -19.55
N ARG A 274 -29.91 7.87 -18.75
CA ARG A 274 -31.29 8.38 -18.94
C ARG A 274 -31.45 9.21 -20.21
N ARG A 275 -30.42 9.95 -20.64
CA ARG A 275 -30.44 10.69 -21.91
C ARG A 275 -30.45 9.74 -23.12
N ALA A 276 -29.65 8.68 -23.06
CA ALA A 276 -29.59 7.68 -24.13
C ALA A 276 -30.82 6.75 -24.14
N THR A 277 -31.34 6.41 -22.96
CA THR A 277 -32.50 5.53 -22.77
C THR A 277 -33.60 6.28 -22.01
N PRO A 278 -34.36 7.20 -22.64
CA PRO A 278 -35.39 7.96 -21.94
C PRO A 278 -36.61 7.11 -21.53
N ALA A 279 -36.81 5.96 -22.17
CA ALA A 279 -37.89 5.03 -21.90
C ALA A 279 -37.48 3.60 -22.29
N ILE A 280 -38.12 2.61 -21.66
CA ILE A 280 -38.07 1.21 -22.13
C ILE A 280 -39.28 0.91 -23.01
N HIS A 281 -39.04 0.10 -24.04
CA HIS A 281 -40.05 -0.37 -24.98
C HIS A 281 -40.14 -1.89 -24.88
N PHE A 282 -41.35 -2.42 -24.71
CA PHE A 282 -41.57 -3.87 -24.62
C PHE A 282 -42.98 -4.23 -25.09
N THR A 283 -43.17 -5.49 -25.51
CA THR A 283 -44.45 -5.99 -26.02
C THR A 283 -45.05 -6.99 -25.03
N VAL A 284 -46.34 -6.83 -24.70
CA VAL A 284 -47.11 -7.78 -23.88
C VAL A 284 -48.41 -8.10 -24.60
N GLN A 285 -48.64 -9.37 -24.94
CA GLN A 285 -49.85 -9.83 -25.65
C GLN A 285 -50.12 -9.02 -26.95
N SER A 286 -49.08 -8.87 -27.78
CA SER A 286 -49.13 -8.13 -29.06
C SER A 286 -49.31 -6.61 -28.96
N GLU A 287 -49.36 -6.04 -27.75
CA GLU A 287 -49.37 -4.58 -27.54
C GLU A 287 -47.98 -4.08 -27.13
N THR A 288 -47.47 -3.06 -27.82
CA THR A 288 -46.20 -2.42 -27.49
C THR A 288 -46.43 -1.28 -26.51
N HIS A 289 -45.81 -1.39 -25.33
CA HIS A 289 -45.86 -0.38 -24.29
C HIS A 289 -44.54 0.40 -24.24
N LYS A 290 -44.66 1.68 -23.87
CA LYS A 290 -43.54 2.58 -23.59
C LYS A 290 -43.61 3.01 -22.14
N LEU A 291 -42.54 2.78 -21.38
CA LEU A 291 -42.46 3.17 -19.97
C LEU A 291 -41.30 4.15 -19.79
N ALA A 292 -41.63 5.40 -19.48
CA ALA A 292 -40.63 6.45 -19.28
C ALA A 292 -39.81 6.18 -18.02
N LEU A 293 -38.49 6.37 -18.12
CA LEU A 293 -37.60 6.20 -16.96
C LEU A 293 -37.85 7.29 -15.90
N PRO A 294 -37.70 6.95 -14.61
CA PRO A 294 -37.84 7.91 -13.53
C PRO A 294 -36.78 9.01 -13.63
N ARG A 295 -37.11 10.16 -13.05
CA ARG A 295 -36.15 11.26 -12.86
C ARG A 295 -35.01 10.81 -11.96
N LEU A 296 -33.85 11.46 -12.11
CA LEU A 296 -32.71 11.25 -11.22
C LEU A 296 -33.08 11.66 -9.78
N PRO A 297 -32.67 10.88 -8.77
CA PRO A 297 -32.99 11.19 -7.39
C PRO A 297 -32.11 12.36 -6.90
N PRO A 298 -32.59 13.21 -5.98
CA PRO A 298 -31.85 14.40 -5.52
C PRO A 298 -30.43 14.16 -4.99
N ASP A 299 -30.20 13.01 -4.38
CA ASP A 299 -28.92 12.54 -3.87
C ASP A 299 -28.01 11.93 -4.95
N GLY A 300 -28.55 11.68 -6.14
CA GLY A 300 -27.81 11.25 -7.31
C GLY A 300 -27.22 9.84 -7.24
N THR A 301 -27.64 9.01 -6.27
CA THR A 301 -27.08 7.67 -6.01
C THR A 301 -27.83 6.57 -6.76
N VAL A 302 -27.11 5.49 -7.15
CA VAL A 302 -27.76 4.28 -7.70
C VAL A 302 -28.69 3.63 -6.67
N ALA A 303 -28.32 3.70 -5.39
CA ALA A 303 -29.11 3.15 -4.29
C ALA A 303 -30.53 3.73 -4.21
N SER A 304 -30.65 5.05 -4.41
CA SER A 304 -31.94 5.77 -4.44
C SER A 304 -32.63 5.69 -5.79
N TYR A 305 -31.90 5.52 -6.91
CA TYR A 305 -32.52 5.37 -8.22
C TYR A 305 -33.22 4.02 -8.40
N ARG A 306 -32.65 2.94 -7.83
CA ARG A 306 -33.23 1.59 -7.89
C ARG A 306 -34.68 1.49 -7.42
N PRO A 307 -35.07 1.94 -6.21
CA PRO A 307 -36.47 1.85 -5.78
C PRO A 307 -37.40 2.66 -6.69
N ALA A 308 -36.91 3.72 -7.34
CA ALA A 308 -37.69 4.46 -8.34
C ALA A 308 -37.95 3.62 -9.60
N LEU A 309 -36.97 2.84 -10.08
CA LEU A 309 -37.16 1.89 -11.19
C LEU A 309 -38.16 0.78 -10.83
N VAL A 310 -38.08 0.24 -9.61
CA VAL A 310 -39.04 -0.76 -9.12
C VAL A 310 -40.45 -0.16 -9.02
N HIS A 311 -40.57 1.04 -8.46
CA HIS A 311 -41.84 1.75 -8.34
C HIS A 311 -42.46 2.03 -9.72
N MET A 312 -41.66 2.42 -10.71
CA MET A 312 -42.08 2.60 -12.09
C MET A 312 -42.70 1.31 -12.68
N CYS A 313 -42.05 0.16 -12.51
CA CYS A 313 -42.58 -1.14 -12.97
C CYS A 313 -43.88 -1.52 -12.25
N ARG A 314 -43.96 -1.31 -10.93
CA ARG A 314 -45.17 -1.58 -10.14
C ARG A 314 -46.33 -0.66 -10.54
N ALA A 315 -46.07 0.62 -10.75
CA ALA A 315 -47.06 1.59 -11.19
C ALA A 315 -47.63 1.26 -12.58
N PHE A 316 -46.82 0.71 -13.48
CA PHE A 316 -47.30 0.16 -14.76
C PHE A 316 -48.26 -1.00 -14.53
N HIS A 317 -47.88 -1.97 -13.69
CA HIS A 317 -48.73 -3.11 -13.36
C HIS A 317 -50.07 -2.67 -12.76
N SER A 318 -50.07 -1.75 -11.80
CA SER A 318 -51.32 -1.23 -11.20
C SER A 318 -52.22 -0.51 -12.20
N LYS A 319 -51.67 0.11 -13.26
CA LYS A 319 -52.44 0.85 -14.27
C LYS A 319 -52.94 -0.01 -15.42
N VAL A 320 -52.13 -0.97 -15.87
CA VAL A 320 -52.38 -1.76 -17.09
C VAL A 320 -52.83 -3.19 -16.77
N GLY A 321 -52.70 -3.63 -15.51
CA GLY A 321 -52.98 -5.01 -15.09
C GLY A 321 -51.98 -6.05 -15.64
N LYS A 322 -50.92 -5.59 -16.32
CA LYS A 322 -49.89 -6.41 -16.96
C LYS A 322 -48.53 -6.13 -16.33
N SER A 323 -47.72 -7.17 -16.12
CA SER A 323 -46.36 -7.01 -15.61
C SER A 323 -45.36 -6.65 -16.71
N VAL A 324 -44.33 -5.90 -16.38
CA VAL A 324 -43.19 -5.66 -17.28
C VAL A 324 -42.46 -7.00 -17.50
N PRO A 325 -42.28 -7.46 -18.76
CA PRO A 325 -41.62 -8.72 -19.04
C PRO A 325 -40.24 -8.82 -18.41
N GLN A 326 -39.90 -10.01 -17.93
CA GLN A 326 -38.61 -10.29 -17.33
C GLN A 326 -37.45 -9.95 -18.27
N SER A 327 -37.58 -10.26 -19.57
CA SER A 327 -36.59 -9.89 -20.60
C SER A 327 -36.35 -8.38 -20.70
N ALA A 328 -37.41 -7.56 -20.60
CA ALA A 328 -37.30 -6.11 -20.62
C ALA A 328 -36.63 -5.57 -19.34
N ARG A 329 -36.89 -6.19 -18.18
CA ARG A 329 -36.21 -5.86 -16.92
C ARG A 329 -34.72 -6.18 -16.97
N VAL A 330 -34.35 -7.35 -17.50
CA VAL A 330 -32.94 -7.75 -17.70
C VAL A 330 -32.23 -6.81 -18.65
N ALA A 331 -32.83 -6.51 -19.81
CA ALA A 331 -32.26 -5.59 -20.79
C ALA A 331 -32.03 -4.20 -20.19
N LEU A 332 -32.98 -3.70 -19.39
CA LEU A 332 -32.84 -2.44 -18.66
C LEU A 332 -31.63 -2.45 -17.70
N VAL A 333 -31.48 -3.52 -16.91
CA VAL A 333 -30.34 -3.66 -15.99
C VAL A 333 -29.03 -3.73 -16.76
N GLN A 334 -28.96 -4.52 -17.82
CA GLN A 334 -27.76 -4.64 -18.65
C GLN A 334 -27.37 -3.29 -19.27
N GLN A 335 -28.35 -2.54 -19.79
CA GLN A 335 -28.09 -1.20 -20.30
C GLN A 335 -27.60 -0.26 -19.20
N LEU A 336 -28.20 -0.27 -18.01
CA LEU A 336 -27.75 0.55 -16.89
C LEU A 336 -26.29 0.22 -16.49
N LEU A 337 -25.94 -1.07 -16.40
CA LEU A 337 -24.58 -1.51 -16.08
C LEU A 337 -23.57 -1.07 -17.14
N ALA A 338 -23.95 -1.06 -18.42
CA ALA A 338 -23.09 -0.54 -19.49
C ALA A 338 -22.73 0.95 -19.34
N TYR A 339 -23.45 1.71 -18.51
CA TYR A 339 -23.07 3.09 -18.14
C TYR A 339 -22.34 3.18 -16.81
N LEU A 340 -22.60 2.27 -15.87
CA LEU A 340 -22.00 2.32 -14.54
C LEU A 340 -20.58 1.71 -14.51
N GLU A 341 -20.35 0.61 -15.23
CA GLU A 341 -19.12 -0.18 -15.18
C GLU A 341 -17.92 0.24 -16.05
N PRO A 342 -18.07 1.04 -17.14
CA PRO A 342 -16.94 1.45 -17.98
C PRO A 342 -15.79 2.10 -17.21
N LEU A 343 -14.56 1.94 -17.73
CA LEU A 343 -13.37 2.60 -17.20
C LEU A 343 -13.45 4.11 -17.44
N ASP A 344 -13.40 4.90 -16.37
CA ASP A 344 -13.15 6.33 -16.46
C ASP A 344 -11.65 6.59 -16.48
N LEU A 345 -11.11 6.88 -17.66
CA LEU A 345 -9.68 6.99 -17.87
C LEU A 345 -9.12 8.27 -17.26
N VAL A 346 -9.84 9.40 -17.30
CA VAL A 346 -9.47 10.63 -16.58
C VAL A 346 -9.38 10.39 -15.08
N ARG A 347 -10.36 9.70 -14.51
CA ARG A 347 -10.31 9.32 -13.09
C ARG A 347 -9.13 8.40 -12.78
N ALA A 348 -8.92 7.37 -13.61
CA ALA A 348 -7.81 6.43 -13.44
C ALA A 348 -6.44 7.15 -13.54
N MET A 349 -6.31 8.11 -14.46
CA MET A 349 -5.14 8.98 -14.57
C MET A 349 -4.94 9.78 -13.28
N GLY A 350 -5.99 10.41 -12.74
CA GLY A 350 -5.92 11.12 -11.47
C GLY A 350 -5.46 10.25 -10.30
N HIS A 351 -5.97 9.03 -10.17
CA HIS A 351 -5.51 8.09 -9.16
C HIS A 351 -4.04 7.71 -9.35
N HIS A 352 -3.61 7.50 -10.59
CA HIS A 352 -2.22 7.18 -10.88
C HIS A 352 -1.28 8.37 -10.59
N LEU A 353 -1.73 9.62 -10.80
CA LEU A 353 -0.97 10.80 -10.38
C LEU A 353 -0.75 10.85 -8.88
N GLY A 354 -1.72 10.37 -8.08
CA GLY A 354 -1.54 10.24 -6.64
C GLY A 354 -0.38 9.31 -6.28
N PHE A 355 -0.26 8.17 -6.96
CA PHE A 355 0.89 7.27 -6.81
C PHE A 355 2.19 7.89 -7.34
N ALA A 356 2.16 8.49 -8.53
CA ALA A 356 3.33 9.13 -9.13
C ALA A 356 3.89 10.24 -8.24
N ALA A 357 3.03 11.00 -7.56
CA ALA A 357 3.45 12.04 -6.62
C ALA A 357 4.28 11.49 -5.46
N GLN A 358 3.91 10.32 -4.92
CA GLN A 358 4.66 9.68 -3.83
C GLN A 358 6.07 9.27 -4.30
N ILE A 359 6.18 8.70 -5.51
CA ILE A 359 7.47 8.30 -6.09
C ILE A 359 8.31 9.53 -6.43
N CYS A 360 7.73 10.52 -7.10
CA CYS A 360 8.46 11.68 -7.60
C CYS A 360 8.95 12.61 -6.47
N ALA A 361 8.28 12.61 -5.31
CA ALA A 361 8.76 13.32 -4.11
C ALA A 361 10.14 12.86 -3.61
N ASN A 362 10.59 11.67 -4.02
CA ASN A 362 11.93 11.15 -3.72
C ASN A 362 12.57 10.48 -4.96
N LEU A 363 12.41 11.09 -6.14
CA LEU A 363 12.79 10.47 -7.42
C LEU A 363 14.28 10.08 -7.48
N THR A 364 15.16 10.91 -6.91
CA THR A 364 16.61 10.65 -6.86
C THR A 364 16.93 9.34 -6.16
N TYR A 365 16.20 8.99 -5.10
CA TYR A 365 16.31 7.69 -4.43
C TYR A 365 15.81 6.55 -5.32
N TRP A 366 14.61 6.69 -5.88
CA TRP A 366 13.99 5.63 -6.71
C TRP A 366 14.77 5.33 -7.99
N ARG A 367 15.51 6.30 -8.53
CA ARG A 367 16.40 6.12 -9.70
C ARG A 367 17.70 5.37 -9.41
N ARG A 368 18.05 5.11 -8.15
CA ARG A 368 19.30 4.43 -7.81
C ARG A 368 19.21 2.96 -8.26
N PRO A 369 20.20 2.42 -9.01
CA PRO A 369 20.14 1.04 -9.50
C PRO A 369 19.90 0.01 -8.38
N VAL A 370 20.58 0.15 -7.23
CA VAL A 370 20.42 -0.75 -6.09
C VAL A 370 19.01 -0.74 -5.51
N VAL A 371 18.32 0.41 -5.53
CA VAL A 371 16.93 0.55 -5.05
C VAL A 371 15.97 -0.14 -6.02
N ILE A 372 16.18 0.02 -7.33
CA ILE A 372 15.41 -0.67 -8.37
C ILE A 372 15.57 -2.20 -8.23
N HIS A 373 16.80 -2.69 -8.06
CA HIS A 373 17.06 -4.10 -7.86
C HIS A 373 16.40 -4.63 -6.58
N ALA A 374 16.50 -3.91 -5.47
CA ALA A 374 15.84 -4.29 -4.22
C ALA A 374 14.31 -4.36 -4.37
N ALA A 375 13.70 -3.40 -5.08
CA ALA A 375 12.27 -3.40 -5.36
C ALA A 375 11.85 -4.59 -6.24
N LEU A 376 12.65 -4.94 -7.26
CA LEU A 376 12.42 -6.13 -8.08
C LEU A 376 12.48 -7.43 -7.26
N GLU A 377 13.46 -7.56 -6.34
CA GLU A 377 13.57 -8.71 -5.45
C GLU A 377 12.34 -8.85 -4.53
N ARG A 378 11.94 -7.75 -3.90
CA ARG A 378 10.73 -7.74 -3.05
C ARG A 378 9.46 -8.02 -3.85
N TYR A 379 9.38 -7.53 -5.08
CA TYR A 379 8.27 -7.83 -5.98
C TYR A 379 8.21 -9.32 -6.35
N ARG A 380 9.36 -9.95 -6.65
CA ARG A 380 9.44 -11.41 -6.91
C ARG A 380 8.94 -12.22 -5.71
N GLN A 381 9.39 -11.86 -4.51
CA GLN A 381 8.93 -12.45 -3.26
C GLN A 381 7.42 -12.24 -3.06
N PHE A 382 6.91 -11.04 -3.35
CA PHE A 382 5.48 -10.77 -3.27
C PHE A 382 4.66 -11.60 -4.26
N CYS A 383 5.12 -11.76 -5.51
CA CYS A 383 4.47 -12.64 -6.48
C CYS A 383 4.42 -14.10 -6.02
N TYR A 384 5.48 -14.59 -5.36
CA TYR A 384 5.46 -15.92 -4.75
C TYR A 384 4.34 -16.05 -3.70
N LEU A 385 4.19 -15.05 -2.84
CA LEU A 385 3.12 -15.03 -1.83
C LEU A 385 1.72 -15.01 -2.46
N VAL A 386 1.52 -14.20 -3.50
CA VAL A 386 0.23 -14.09 -4.19
C VAL A 386 -0.13 -15.41 -4.87
N ASN A 387 0.81 -16.03 -5.58
CA ASN A 387 0.55 -17.26 -6.34
C ASN A 387 0.34 -18.49 -5.45
N THR A 388 0.91 -18.50 -4.23
CA THR A 388 0.73 -19.60 -3.28
C THR A 388 -0.53 -19.45 -2.42
N THR A 389 -1.24 -18.31 -2.50
CA THR A 389 -2.38 -18.04 -1.64
C THR A 389 -3.64 -17.63 -2.42
N ILE A 390 -4.57 -18.57 -2.57
CA ILE A 390 -5.77 -18.40 -3.41
C ILE A 390 -6.85 -17.51 -2.75
N VAL A 391 -6.83 -17.36 -1.42
CA VAL A 391 -8.06 -17.01 -0.66
C VAL A 391 -8.06 -15.62 -0.01
N ASN A 392 -6.91 -15.00 0.28
CA ASN A 392 -6.90 -13.72 1.02
C ASN A 392 -6.19 -12.59 0.26
N PRO A 393 -6.72 -11.36 0.36
CA PRO A 393 -6.08 -10.17 -0.21
C PRO A 393 -4.72 -9.92 0.45
N THR A 394 -3.77 -9.45 -0.35
CA THR A 394 -2.42 -9.07 0.07
C THR A 394 -2.22 -7.57 -0.18
N VAL A 395 -1.52 -6.90 0.74
CA VAL A 395 -1.33 -5.44 0.68
C VAL A 395 0.13 -5.13 0.36
N PRO A 396 0.43 -4.56 -0.83
CA PRO A 396 1.80 -4.26 -1.24
C PRO A 396 2.38 -3.04 -0.52
N THR A 397 3.70 -2.95 -0.46
CA THR A 397 4.44 -1.70 -0.19
C THR A 397 4.64 -0.91 -1.49
N ILE A 398 5.02 0.37 -1.39
CA ILE A 398 5.19 1.27 -2.55
C ILE A 398 6.20 0.72 -3.57
N ASP A 399 7.32 0.14 -3.11
CA ASP A 399 8.33 -0.48 -3.98
C ASP A 399 7.76 -1.68 -4.78
N ILE A 400 6.91 -2.49 -4.16
CA ILE A 400 6.23 -3.61 -4.81
C ILE A 400 5.18 -3.09 -5.80
N ALA A 401 4.45 -2.05 -5.44
CA ALA A 401 3.46 -1.41 -6.32
C ALA A 401 4.11 -0.75 -7.54
N LEU A 402 5.27 -0.11 -7.37
CA LEU A 402 6.07 0.47 -8.45
C LEU A 402 6.39 -0.58 -9.51
N VAL A 403 7.00 -1.70 -9.09
CA VAL A 403 7.32 -2.79 -10.02
C VAL A 403 6.06 -3.42 -10.60
N ARG A 404 4.96 -3.47 -9.85
CA ARG A 404 3.68 -3.95 -10.38
C ARG A 404 3.16 -3.10 -11.54
N TYR A 405 3.19 -1.77 -11.40
CA TYR A 405 2.78 -0.88 -12.50
C TYR A 405 3.65 -1.08 -13.74
N VAL A 406 4.97 -1.21 -13.55
CA VAL A 406 5.89 -1.55 -14.66
C VAL A 406 5.50 -2.88 -15.30
N HIS A 407 5.25 -3.91 -14.50
CA HIS A 407 4.87 -5.23 -14.99
C HIS A 407 3.60 -5.19 -15.85
N GLN A 408 2.61 -4.38 -15.48
CA GLN A 408 1.39 -4.20 -16.28
C GLN A 408 1.67 -3.63 -17.69
N THR A 409 2.77 -2.89 -17.87
CA THR A 409 3.12 -2.29 -19.16
C THR A 409 3.88 -3.24 -20.10
N VAL A 410 4.50 -4.29 -19.57
CA VAL A 410 5.34 -5.23 -20.32
C VAL A 410 4.79 -6.67 -20.34
N ALA A 411 3.87 -7.02 -19.43
CA ALA A 411 3.30 -8.36 -19.34
C ALA A 411 2.43 -8.71 -20.56
N THR A 412 2.64 -9.91 -21.09
CA THR A 412 1.78 -10.53 -22.10
C THR A 412 1.58 -12.01 -21.73
N PRO A 413 0.34 -12.48 -21.45
CA PRO A 413 -0.90 -11.72 -21.42
C PRO A 413 -0.96 -10.74 -20.24
N PRO A 414 -1.86 -9.74 -20.29
CA PRO A 414 -2.02 -8.79 -19.21
C PRO A 414 -2.47 -9.44 -17.89
N MET A 415 -2.03 -8.89 -16.76
CA MET A 415 -2.26 -9.49 -15.44
C MET A 415 -3.31 -8.71 -14.63
N ALA A 416 -4.12 -9.40 -13.82
CA ALA A 416 -5.05 -8.72 -12.90
C ALA A 416 -4.30 -7.94 -11.81
N PHE A 417 -4.61 -6.66 -11.59
CA PHE A 417 -3.97 -5.85 -10.54
C PHE A 417 -4.24 -6.42 -9.12
N PHE A 418 -3.45 -6.02 -8.12
CA PHE A 418 -3.60 -6.52 -6.74
C PHE A 418 -5.02 -6.27 -6.20
N HIS A 419 -5.57 -7.24 -5.47
CA HIS A 419 -6.80 -7.02 -4.74
C HIS A 419 -6.49 -6.43 -3.36
N VAL A 420 -6.70 -5.13 -3.23
CA VAL A 420 -6.69 -4.43 -1.93
C VAL A 420 -8.12 -4.37 -1.40
N PRO A 421 -8.37 -4.68 -0.11
CA PRO A 421 -9.70 -4.63 0.50
C PRO A 421 -10.30 -3.22 0.51
N HIS A 422 -11.61 -3.15 0.76
CA HIS A 422 -12.34 -1.89 0.62
C HIS A 422 -12.55 -1.12 1.94
N HIS A 423 -12.54 -1.80 3.08
CA HIS A 423 -12.72 -1.10 4.35
C HIS A 423 -11.36 -0.85 5.02
N PRO A 424 -11.12 0.31 5.67
CA PRO A 424 -9.87 0.54 6.41
C PRO A 424 -9.53 -0.59 7.40
N ASP A 425 -10.51 -1.10 8.12
CA ASP A 425 -10.30 -2.26 9.03
C ASP A 425 -9.89 -3.54 8.27
N GLU A 426 -10.43 -3.77 7.07
CA GLU A 426 -10.06 -4.93 6.24
C GLU A 426 -8.67 -4.77 5.65
N VAL A 427 -8.29 -3.55 5.28
CA VAL A 427 -6.95 -3.19 4.83
C VAL A 427 -5.93 -3.48 5.92
N ASP A 428 -6.15 -3.00 7.14
CA ASP A 428 -5.23 -3.21 8.26
C ASP A 428 -5.10 -4.70 8.60
N ALA A 429 -6.21 -5.44 8.53
CA ALA A 429 -6.21 -6.89 8.70
C ALA A 429 -5.47 -7.62 7.58
N ALA A 430 -5.63 -7.21 6.32
CA ALA A 430 -4.96 -7.81 5.16
C ALA A 430 -3.45 -7.47 5.14
N TYR A 431 -3.08 -6.26 5.56
CA TYR A 431 -1.68 -5.87 5.75
C TYR A 431 -1.02 -6.74 6.82
N ALA A 432 -1.67 -6.94 7.96
CA ALA A 432 -1.19 -7.85 8.99
C ALA A 432 -1.11 -9.31 8.49
N ASP A 433 -2.08 -9.80 7.73
CA ASP A 433 -2.03 -11.15 7.12
C ASP A 433 -0.85 -11.28 6.15
N THR A 434 -0.58 -10.24 5.34
CA THR A 434 0.58 -10.15 4.44
C THR A 434 1.89 -10.22 5.22
N PHE A 435 2.00 -9.46 6.32
CA PHE A 435 3.17 -9.42 7.19
C PHE A 435 3.51 -10.80 7.76
N LEU A 436 2.52 -11.50 8.30
CA LEU A 436 2.72 -12.84 8.89
C LEU A 436 3.06 -13.89 7.84
N ARG A 437 2.43 -13.82 6.65
CA ARG A 437 2.72 -14.74 5.53
C ARG A 437 4.11 -14.54 4.96
N TRP A 438 4.54 -13.28 4.84
CA TRP A 438 5.88 -12.95 4.42
C TRP A 438 6.92 -13.55 5.36
N ALA A 439 6.73 -13.36 6.67
CA ALA A 439 7.61 -13.95 7.67
C ALA A 439 7.59 -15.49 7.64
N ASP A 440 6.45 -16.12 7.36
CA ASP A 440 6.36 -17.59 7.27
C ASP A 440 7.02 -18.14 6.01
N ALA A 441 6.85 -17.47 4.86
CA ALA A 441 7.37 -17.90 3.57
C ALA A 441 8.87 -17.64 3.37
N PHE A 442 9.41 -16.62 4.05
CA PHE A 442 10.79 -16.19 3.92
C PHE A 442 11.48 -16.24 5.30
N ASP A 443 11.35 -17.37 6.01
CA ASP A 443 12.14 -17.71 7.21
C ASP A 443 12.30 -16.58 8.24
N GLY A 444 11.25 -15.80 8.46
CA GLY A 444 11.18 -14.71 9.41
C GLY A 444 11.76 -13.38 8.93
N HIS A 445 12.07 -13.19 7.65
CA HIS A 445 12.43 -11.87 7.10
C HIS A 445 11.34 -10.82 7.38
N ALA A 446 11.75 -9.58 7.69
CA ALA A 446 10.81 -8.50 7.95
C ALA A 446 10.18 -7.98 6.65
N TYR A 447 8.86 -7.80 6.64
CA TYR A 447 8.15 -7.26 5.50
C TYR A 447 8.33 -5.73 5.37
N SER A 448 8.21 -5.03 6.49
CA SER A 448 8.25 -3.56 6.60
C SER A 448 8.61 -3.18 8.04
N SER A 449 9.00 -1.93 8.26
CA SER A 449 9.11 -1.36 9.62
C SER A 449 7.80 -0.73 10.11
N PHE A 450 6.79 -0.62 9.24
CA PHE A 450 5.47 -0.14 9.63
C PHE A 450 4.72 -1.24 10.40
N PRO A 451 4.30 -0.99 11.65
CA PRO A 451 3.76 -2.02 12.54
C PRO A 451 2.39 -2.55 12.07
N PRO A 452 2.21 -3.89 12.00
CA PRO A 452 0.89 -4.46 11.71
C PRO A 452 -0.03 -4.42 12.95
N SER A 453 -1.34 -4.34 12.74
CA SER A 453 -2.34 -4.30 13.83
C SER A 453 -2.84 -5.69 14.21
N PHE A 454 -2.47 -6.18 15.40
CA PHE A 454 -3.02 -7.43 15.95
C PHE A 454 -4.53 -7.35 16.12
N ALA A 455 -5.04 -6.18 16.57
CA ALA A 455 -6.46 -5.98 16.83
C ALA A 455 -7.32 -6.06 15.56
N ALA A 456 -6.86 -5.44 14.45
CA ALA A 456 -7.55 -5.53 13.17
C ALA A 456 -7.54 -6.97 12.64
N TRP A 457 -6.37 -7.61 12.67
CA TRP A 457 -6.20 -8.99 12.20
C TRP A 457 -7.04 -10.00 12.99
N SER A 458 -7.00 -9.95 14.32
CA SER A 458 -7.74 -10.90 15.16
C SER A 458 -9.26 -10.71 15.05
N ARG A 459 -9.73 -9.47 14.88
CA ARG A 459 -11.14 -9.16 14.63
C ARG A 459 -11.63 -9.78 13.32
N ALA A 460 -10.84 -9.65 12.25
CA ALA A 460 -11.17 -10.21 10.93
C ALA A 460 -11.21 -11.75 10.91
N LYS A 461 -10.54 -12.44 11.85
CA LYS A 461 -10.54 -13.91 11.95
C LYS A 461 -11.63 -14.48 12.88
N GLY A 462 -12.45 -13.62 13.49
CA GLY A 462 -13.57 -14.00 14.36
C GLY A 462 -13.23 -14.02 15.86
N GLN A 463 -14.27 -13.92 16.69
CA GLN A 463 -14.17 -13.58 18.12
C GLN A 463 -14.26 -14.77 19.11
N ASN A 464 -14.13 -16.02 18.65
CA ASN A 464 -14.12 -17.17 19.58
C ASN A 464 -12.83 -17.17 20.43
N ALA A 465 -12.97 -17.28 21.76
CA ALA A 465 -11.85 -17.31 22.73
C ALA A 465 -10.78 -18.37 22.43
N ILE A 466 -11.16 -19.58 21.98
CA ILE A 466 -10.18 -20.63 21.62
C ILE A 466 -9.39 -20.23 20.38
N ASN A 467 -10.05 -19.58 19.40
CA ASN A 467 -9.37 -19.07 18.22
C ASN A 467 -8.42 -17.92 18.58
N GLN A 468 -8.78 -17.06 19.53
CA GLN A 468 -7.93 -15.94 19.96
C GLN A 468 -6.59 -16.40 20.57
N LEU A 469 -6.57 -17.49 21.35
CA LEU A 469 -5.32 -18.05 21.87
C LEU A 469 -4.42 -18.57 20.74
N HIS A 470 -4.98 -19.32 19.78
CA HIS A 470 -4.22 -19.80 18.62
C HIS A 470 -3.72 -18.65 17.73
N LEU A 471 -4.54 -17.62 17.51
CA LEU A 471 -4.16 -16.43 16.76
C LEU A 471 -3.04 -15.67 17.45
N LYS A 472 -3.11 -15.49 18.78
CA LYS A 472 -2.04 -14.85 19.56
C LYS A 472 -0.74 -15.66 19.50
N ALA A 473 -0.81 -16.99 19.64
CA ALA A 473 0.36 -17.84 19.51
C ALA A 473 0.99 -17.76 18.10
N LYS A 474 0.17 -17.72 17.04
CA LYS A 474 0.65 -17.52 15.66
C LYS A 474 1.29 -16.14 15.48
N TRP A 475 0.65 -15.10 15.99
CA TRP A 475 1.17 -13.73 15.98
C TRP A 475 2.53 -13.67 16.67
N ASP A 476 2.62 -14.16 17.91
CA ASP A 476 3.85 -14.21 18.70
C ASP A 476 4.92 -15.13 18.12
N LYS A 477 4.57 -16.01 17.17
CA LYS A 477 5.52 -16.83 16.41
C LYS A 477 6.00 -16.15 15.13
N LEU A 478 5.20 -15.29 14.49
CA LEU A 478 5.52 -14.79 13.14
C LEU A 478 5.70 -13.28 13.05
N VAL A 479 5.05 -12.48 13.91
CA VAL A 479 5.18 -11.02 13.88
C VAL A 479 6.62 -10.59 14.17
N ARG A 480 7.26 -9.91 13.25
CA ARG A 480 8.63 -9.46 13.47
C ARG A 480 8.85 -8.08 12.87
N LEU A 481 9.00 -7.11 13.74
CA LEU A 481 9.56 -5.82 13.37
C LEU A 481 11.09 -5.91 13.41
N PRO A 482 11.79 -5.30 12.45
CA PRO A 482 13.23 -5.25 12.47
C PRO A 482 13.72 -4.41 13.66
N ALA A 483 14.86 -4.79 14.23
CA ALA A 483 15.57 -3.96 15.20
C ALA A 483 15.93 -2.57 14.65
N LYS A 484 16.21 -1.61 15.54
CA LYS A 484 16.49 -0.21 15.21
C LYS A 484 17.50 -0.04 14.07
N ASP A 485 18.62 -0.75 14.08
CA ASP A 485 19.68 -0.63 13.07
C ASP A 485 19.55 -1.68 11.95
N SER A 486 18.42 -2.39 11.88
CA SER A 486 18.01 -3.30 10.79
C SER A 486 16.72 -2.86 10.11
N ARG A 487 16.17 -1.71 10.49
CA ARG A 487 14.89 -1.23 10.00
C ARG A 487 14.98 -0.70 8.58
N PHE A 488 13.84 -0.72 7.90
CA PHE A 488 13.59 0.06 6.70
C PHE A 488 13.52 1.52 7.09
N VAL A 489 14.66 2.21 6.98
CA VAL A 489 14.79 3.62 7.36
C VAL A 489 13.78 4.47 6.58
N GLY A 490 13.15 5.43 7.25
CA GLY A 490 12.13 6.30 6.63
C GLY A 490 10.72 5.73 6.58
N VAL A 491 10.53 4.48 7.03
CA VAL A 491 9.20 3.86 7.13
C VAL A 491 8.65 4.07 8.54
N ASP A 492 7.46 4.70 8.62
CA ASP A 492 6.84 5.12 9.89
C ASP A 492 7.71 6.13 10.69
N GLU A 493 8.63 6.80 10.00
CA GLU A 493 9.51 7.82 10.54
C GLU A 493 9.16 9.17 9.92
N SER A 494 9.23 10.22 10.72
CA SER A 494 9.03 11.58 10.25
C SER A 494 10.37 12.29 10.03
N TYR A 495 10.46 13.08 8.97
CA TYR A 495 11.69 13.81 8.62
C TYR A 495 11.58 15.29 8.97
N ASP A 496 12.62 15.86 9.56
CA ASP A 496 12.71 17.31 9.69
C ASP A 496 12.63 17.97 8.31
N ALA A 497 11.79 19.00 8.20
CA ALA A 497 11.50 19.67 6.93
C ALA A 497 12.75 20.25 6.24
N MET A 498 13.85 20.45 6.97
CA MET A 498 15.13 20.93 6.45
C MET A 498 15.97 19.85 5.75
N ILE A 499 15.78 18.55 6.04
CA ILE A 499 16.55 17.47 5.40
C ILE A 499 16.10 17.25 3.95
N ILE A 500 14.88 17.67 3.62
CA ILE A 500 14.32 17.50 2.30
C ILE A 500 14.32 18.86 1.57
N HIS A 501 15.47 19.23 1.03
CA HIS A 501 15.66 20.47 0.26
C HIS A 501 14.66 20.63 -0.90
N ASP A 502 14.19 19.53 -1.48
CA ASP A 502 13.17 19.56 -2.54
C ASP A 502 11.74 19.66 -2.01
N VAL A 503 11.43 19.26 -0.77
CA VAL A 503 10.05 19.26 -0.26
C VAL A 503 9.57 20.64 0.19
N ALA A 504 10.48 21.51 0.62
CA ALA A 504 10.16 22.88 1.03
C ALA A 504 9.62 23.76 -0.12
N ALA A 505 9.92 23.42 -1.37
CA ALA A 505 9.33 24.08 -2.55
C ALA A 505 7.82 23.81 -2.69
N PHE A 506 7.29 22.74 -2.06
CA PHE A 506 5.88 22.34 -2.17
C PHE A 506 4.96 22.94 -1.09
N GLY A 507 5.53 23.62 -0.09
CA GLY A 507 4.78 24.22 1.03
C GLY A 507 4.54 25.73 0.90
N ASN A 508 5.45 26.46 0.24
CA ASN A 508 5.43 27.92 0.23
C ASN A 508 4.69 28.51 -0.97
N THR A 509 3.41 28.78 -0.74
CA THR A 509 2.73 29.98 -1.27
C THR A 509 1.54 30.26 -0.35
N THR A 510 1.68 31.28 0.51
CA THR A 510 0.63 31.98 1.27
C THR A 510 -0.39 31.13 2.05
N GLN A 511 -0.10 30.98 3.35
CA GLN A 511 -0.97 31.34 4.49
C GLN A 511 -2.47 30.99 4.40
N ASP A 512 -2.84 29.79 4.85
CA ASP A 512 -4.07 29.62 5.63
C ASP A 512 -3.66 29.44 7.10
N ARG A 513 -3.76 30.55 7.84
CA ARG A 513 -3.69 30.54 9.30
C ARG A 513 -4.97 29.90 9.81
N ASN A 514 -4.96 28.61 10.07
CA ASN A 514 -5.83 28.00 11.08
C ASN A 514 -5.15 26.72 11.62
N ASP A 515 -5.10 26.64 12.94
CA ASP A 515 -4.39 25.66 13.77
C ASP A 515 -4.57 24.19 13.34
N THR A 516 -3.70 23.70 12.48
CA THR A 516 -3.44 22.26 12.37
C THR A 516 -1.93 22.06 12.28
N VAL A 517 -1.38 21.35 13.27
CA VAL A 517 -0.01 20.83 13.27
C VAL A 517 0.26 20.24 11.89
N VAL A 518 1.15 20.86 11.11
CA VAL A 518 1.55 20.31 9.81
C VAL A 518 2.17 18.93 10.10
N PRO A 519 1.59 17.82 9.62
CA PRO A 519 2.19 16.51 9.83
C PRO A 519 3.58 16.54 9.20
N THR A 520 4.57 16.23 10.02
CA THR A 520 5.96 16.12 9.57
C THR A 520 6.02 15.13 8.40
N PRO A 521 6.56 15.51 7.23
CA PRO A 521 6.40 14.74 6.00
C PRO A 521 7.12 13.38 6.09
N VAL A 522 6.46 12.33 5.60
CA VAL A 522 7.04 11.00 5.40
C VAL A 522 7.43 10.86 3.93
N LEU A 523 8.60 10.32 3.62
CA LEU A 523 9.00 10.02 2.25
C LEU A 523 8.59 8.60 1.86
N ALA A 524 8.19 8.41 0.60
CA ALA A 524 8.00 7.07 0.05
C ALA A 524 9.36 6.42 -0.19
N VAL A 525 9.61 5.29 0.46
CA VAL A 525 10.85 4.50 0.36
C VAL A 525 10.50 3.00 0.34
N ILE A 526 11.51 2.13 0.18
CA ILE A 526 11.29 0.68 0.25
C ILE A 526 10.63 0.32 1.59
N GLY A 527 9.54 -0.44 1.54
CA GLY A 527 8.83 -0.90 2.74
C GLY A 527 7.72 0.03 3.22
N THR A 528 7.56 1.23 2.66
CA THR A 528 6.41 2.12 2.97
C THR A 528 5.13 1.45 2.48
N PRO A 529 4.08 1.27 3.31
CA PRO A 529 2.80 0.74 2.85
C PRO A 529 2.20 1.59 1.72
N LEU A 530 1.62 0.96 0.68
CA LEU A 530 1.03 1.69 -0.45
C LEU A 530 -0.09 2.67 -0.03
N LEU A 531 -0.76 2.38 1.08
CA LEU A 531 -1.92 3.13 1.57
C LEU A 531 -1.54 4.17 2.63
N GLU A 532 -0.25 4.46 2.77
CA GLU A 532 0.27 5.52 3.64
C GLU A 532 -0.17 6.89 3.12
N ASP A 533 -0.99 7.59 3.90
CA ASP A 533 -1.58 8.88 3.54
C ASP A 533 -0.76 10.08 4.05
N ARG A 534 0.26 9.84 4.88
CA ARG A 534 1.20 10.87 5.36
C ARG A 534 2.27 11.26 4.33
N VAL A 535 2.36 10.56 3.20
CA VAL A 535 3.29 10.96 2.12
C VAL A 535 2.78 12.25 1.46
N PRO A 536 3.57 13.34 1.47
CA PRO A 536 3.11 14.63 0.98
C PRO A 536 2.86 14.60 -0.52
N ALA A 537 1.89 15.41 -0.95
CA ALA A 537 1.56 15.63 -2.35
C ALA A 537 1.40 17.13 -2.64
N PRO A 538 1.64 17.57 -3.89
CA PRO A 538 1.29 18.90 -4.35
C PRO A 538 -0.14 19.27 -3.96
N ARG A 539 -0.40 20.55 -3.65
CA ARG A 539 -1.70 21.02 -3.13
C ARG A 539 -2.88 20.58 -3.99
N HIS A 540 -2.76 20.69 -5.31
CA HIS A 540 -3.82 20.29 -6.24
C HIS A 540 -4.02 18.76 -6.34
N LEU A 541 -3.06 17.95 -5.86
CA LEU A 541 -3.13 16.49 -5.77
C LEU A 541 -3.46 15.97 -4.35
N ARG A 542 -3.52 16.83 -3.32
CA ARG A 542 -3.79 16.38 -1.93
C ARG A 542 -5.13 15.63 -1.79
N GLY A 543 -6.13 16.02 -2.58
CA GLY A 543 -7.41 15.30 -2.65
C GLY A 543 -7.27 13.87 -3.21
N LEU A 544 -6.29 13.64 -4.07
CA LEU A 544 -6.02 12.35 -4.74
C LEU A 544 -5.11 11.43 -3.91
N VAL A 545 -4.25 12.00 -3.08
CA VAL A 545 -3.27 11.26 -2.24
C VAL A 545 -3.83 10.85 -0.87
N LYS A 546 -5.09 11.19 -0.54
CA LYS A 546 -5.82 10.53 0.55
C LYS A 546 -6.09 9.06 0.18
N GLY A 547 -5.04 8.24 0.31
CA GLY A 547 -4.87 6.88 -0.23
C GLY A 547 -5.82 5.82 0.33
N ARG A 548 -6.70 6.21 1.25
CA ARG A 548 -7.78 5.36 1.74
C ARG A 548 -9.08 5.48 0.96
N ALA A 549 -9.33 6.49 0.11
CA ALA A 549 -10.60 6.60 -0.63
C ALA A 549 -10.49 6.19 -2.11
N SER A 550 -9.33 6.44 -2.73
CA SER A 550 -9.12 6.31 -4.18
C SER A 550 -9.19 4.88 -4.73
N LEU A 551 -8.69 3.89 -3.99
CA LEU A 551 -8.75 2.47 -4.39
C LEU A 551 -10.08 1.79 -4.02
N LEU A 552 -10.86 2.40 -3.11
CA LEU A 552 -12.11 1.84 -2.59
C LEU A 552 -13.27 1.95 -3.56
N GLU A 553 -13.38 3.08 -4.25
CA GLU A 553 -14.55 3.42 -5.05
C GLU A 553 -14.61 2.64 -6.37
N TRP A 554 -13.48 2.15 -6.87
CA TRP A 554 -13.40 1.54 -8.21
C TRP A 554 -14.12 0.19 -8.35
N ARG A 555 -14.37 -0.53 -7.24
CA ARG A 555 -15.07 -1.83 -7.24
C ARG A 555 -16.44 -1.83 -6.56
N ALA A 556 -16.80 -0.78 -5.81
CA ALA A 556 -18.16 -0.60 -5.32
C ALA A 556 -19.17 -0.71 -6.49
N ILE A 557 -18.79 -0.20 -7.67
CA ILE A 557 -19.53 -0.29 -8.93
C ILE A 557 -19.73 -1.73 -9.44
N VAL A 558 -18.80 -2.66 -9.22
CA VAL A 558 -18.92 -4.06 -9.71
C VAL A 558 -19.89 -4.88 -8.84
N GLY A 559 -20.00 -4.56 -7.55
CA GLY A 559 -21.00 -5.16 -6.65
C GLY A 559 -22.43 -4.74 -6.98
N VAL A 560 -22.60 -3.60 -7.68
CA VAL A 560 -23.90 -3.08 -8.12
C VAL A 560 -24.56 -4.01 -9.14
N GLY A 561 -23.80 -4.71 -9.99
CA GLY A 561 -24.31 -5.61 -11.02
C GLY A 561 -25.13 -6.78 -10.48
N ALA A 562 -24.53 -7.60 -9.63
CA ALA A 562 -25.18 -8.76 -9.02
C ALA A 562 -26.39 -8.34 -8.15
N TRP A 563 -26.26 -7.21 -7.45
CA TRP A 563 -27.29 -6.66 -6.58
C TRP A 563 -28.47 -6.04 -7.35
N LEU A 564 -28.20 -5.32 -8.45
CA LEU A 564 -29.25 -4.78 -9.34
C LEU A 564 -30.00 -5.90 -10.07
N GLN A 565 -29.29 -6.94 -10.52
CA GLN A 565 -29.91 -8.13 -11.09
C GLN A 565 -30.87 -8.75 -10.07
N GLN A 566 -30.42 -9.06 -8.86
CA GLN A 566 -31.26 -9.68 -7.84
C GLN A 566 -32.51 -8.84 -7.50
N ALA A 567 -32.38 -7.51 -7.42
CA ALA A 567 -33.49 -6.63 -7.06
C ALA A 567 -34.53 -6.46 -8.19
N LEU A 568 -34.10 -6.25 -9.43
CA LEU A 568 -35.04 -5.98 -10.55
C LEU A 568 -35.57 -7.26 -11.20
N VAL A 569 -34.86 -8.38 -11.09
CA VAL A 569 -35.27 -9.67 -11.63
C VAL A 569 -36.06 -10.47 -10.58
N GLY A 570 -35.57 -10.53 -9.34
CA GLY A 570 -36.07 -11.48 -8.34
C GLY A 570 -37.28 -11.07 -7.49
N THR A 571 -37.69 -9.80 -7.47
CA THR A 571 -38.69 -9.31 -6.47
C THR A 571 -40.11 -9.04 -6.99
N ILE A 572 -40.48 -9.47 -8.20
CA ILE A 572 -41.81 -9.18 -8.78
C ILE A 572 -42.64 -10.45 -9.08
N ASP A 573 -42.15 -11.66 -8.78
CA ASP A 573 -42.92 -12.89 -9.03
C ASP A 573 -43.75 -13.42 -7.85
N ASP A 574 -43.63 -12.88 -6.62
CA ASP A 574 -44.47 -13.30 -5.49
C ASP A 574 -45.71 -12.41 -5.32
N GLY A 575 -46.62 -12.54 -6.28
CA GLY A 575 -47.96 -11.95 -6.27
C GLY A 575 -49.07 -12.90 -5.82
N SER A 576 -48.74 -14.03 -5.19
CA SER A 576 -49.74 -14.98 -4.69
C SER A 576 -49.33 -15.55 -3.33
N GLN A 577 -49.59 -14.81 -2.25
CA GLN A 577 -50.25 -15.27 -1.01
C GLN A 577 -50.19 -14.18 0.07
N LEU A 578 -51.28 -13.41 0.18
CA LEU A 578 -51.65 -12.72 1.41
C LEU A 578 -52.49 -13.69 2.24
N GLY A 579 -51.95 -14.14 3.37
CA GLY A 579 -52.64 -14.99 4.35
C GLY A 579 -52.01 -14.83 5.74
N ILE A 580 -52.77 -14.19 6.63
CA ILE A 580 -52.47 -13.84 8.03
C ILE A 580 -52.45 -15.13 8.89
N HIS A 581 -51.41 -15.46 9.69
CA HIS A 581 -51.30 -15.20 11.14
C HIS A 581 -49.97 -15.76 11.72
N PRO A 582 -49.49 -15.25 12.88
CA PRO A 582 -48.24 -15.65 13.55
C PRO A 582 -48.45 -16.79 14.56
N ILE A 583 -47.39 -17.52 14.94
CA ILE A 583 -47.06 -18.01 16.31
C ILE A 583 -45.84 -18.98 16.33
N ALA A 584 -44.91 -18.66 17.23
CA ALA A 584 -43.97 -19.46 18.07
C ALA A 584 -42.90 -20.44 17.51
N ASN A 585 -41.65 -20.14 17.92
CA ASN A 585 -40.55 -20.98 18.41
C ASN A 585 -40.73 -22.52 18.40
N ASN A 586 -39.74 -23.25 17.85
CA ASN A 586 -38.71 -23.92 18.68
C ASN A 586 -37.58 -24.61 17.88
N SER A 587 -36.36 -24.42 18.39
CA SER A 587 -35.22 -25.33 18.55
C SER A 587 -34.71 -26.29 17.46
N ASN A 588 -33.36 -26.29 17.36
CA ASN A 588 -32.45 -27.37 17.03
C ASN A 588 -32.49 -28.00 15.63
N LYS A 589 -31.51 -27.63 14.79
CA LYS A 589 -30.65 -28.59 14.07
C LYS A 589 -29.39 -27.90 13.52
N GLN A 590 -28.24 -28.52 13.78
CA GLN A 590 -26.91 -28.16 13.27
C GLN A 590 -26.89 -28.09 11.73
N PRO A 591 -26.06 -27.24 11.09
CA PRO A 591 -25.78 -27.39 9.68
C PRO A 591 -24.59 -28.33 9.45
N ALA A 592 -24.83 -29.32 8.60
CA ALA A 592 -23.81 -30.16 8.00
C ALA A 592 -22.99 -29.36 6.96
N VAL A 593 -21.71 -29.74 6.89
CA VAL A 593 -20.69 -29.29 5.95
C VAL A 593 -21.08 -29.65 4.51
N GLY A 594 -20.89 -28.71 3.58
CA GLY A 594 -20.76 -29.00 2.14
C GLY A 594 -21.68 -28.18 1.23
N ALA A 595 -21.21 -27.02 0.77
CA ALA A 595 -21.70 -26.42 -0.47
C ALA A 595 -20.55 -25.64 -1.14
N THR A 596 -19.91 -26.32 -2.07
CA THR A 596 -19.00 -25.80 -3.09
C THR A 596 -19.71 -24.72 -3.90
N SER A 597 -19.19 -23.49 -3.88
CA SER A 597 -19.63 -22.43 -4.79
C SER A 597 -18.94 -22.65 -6.14
N ALA A 598 -19.67 -23.21 -7.09
CA ALA A 598 -19.24 -23.38 -8.47
C ALA A 598 -19.41 -22.05 -9.22
N TYR A 599 -18.30 -21.45 -9.64
CA TYR A 599 -18.30 -20.38 -10.62
C TYR A 599 -18.53 -21.00 -12.01
N ILE A 600 -19.66 -20.66 -12.63
CA ILE A 600 -19.96 -20.99 -14.02
C ILE A 600 -19.20 -19.99 -14.89
N TYR A 601 -18.17 -20.46 -15.59
CA TYR A 601 -17.62 -19.79 -16.76
C TYR A 601 -18.62 -19.96 -17.91
N ILE A 602 -19.11 -18.86 -18.46
CA ILE A 602 -19.71 -18.87 -19.80
C ILE A 602 -18.66 -18.26 -20.73
N MET A 603 -18.30 -19.04 -21.75
CA MET A 603 -17.29 -18.76 -22.77
C MET A 603 -17.56 -17.49 -23.57
#